data_AF-A0A4V2Z9E9-F1
#
_entry.id   AF-A0A4V2Z9E9-F1
#
_cell.length_a   1.000
_cell.length_b   1.000
_cell.length_c   1.000
_cell.angle_alpha   90.00
_cell.angle_beta   90.00
_cell.angle_gamma   90.00
#
_symmetry.space_group_name_H-M   'P 1'
#
loop_
_entity.id
_entity.type
_entity.pdbx_description
1 polymer ?
#
loop_
_entity_poly.entity_id
_entity_poly.type
_entity_poly.pdbx_seq_one_letter_code
_entity_poly.pdbx_strand_id
1 'polypeptide(L)'
;MILKNGVKNKSFGHLIDSATNNHHRFVRGQFETIPTIAYNQVEWNENNYYQQMQSSQIIDFWSIYNKQILELIKQIPKEKLNYKVNTGGDNSLTIEFLFNDYVEHLEHHLKQVVSY
;
A
#
# COMPACT_ATOMS: atom_id res chain seq x y z
N MET A 1 5.54 -24.07 4.41
CA MET A 1 6.99 -23.78 4.49
C MET A 1 7.17 -22.60 5.41
N ILE A 2 7.85 -22.75 6.56
CA ILE A 2 8.07 -21.64 7.50
C ILE A 2 9.09 -20.69 6.85
N LEU A 3 8.66 -19.52 6.41
CA LEU A 3 9.56 -18.50 5.87
C LEU A 3 10.54 -18.05 6.97
N LYS A 4 11.83 -17.96 6.64
CA LYS A 4 12.82 -17.34 7.53
C LYS A 4 12.37 -15.92 7.86
N ASN A 5 12.55 -15.48 9.11
CA ASN A 5 12.09 -14.16 9.59
C ASN A 5 12.49 -12.99 8.66
N GLY A 6 13.69 -13.02 8.08
CA GLY A 6 14.15 -11.99 7.14
C GLY A 6 13.40 -11.92 5.81
N VAL A 7 12.83 -13.04 5.32
CA VAL A 7 11.98 -13.08 4.12
C VAL A 7 10.59 -12.54 4.45
N LYS A 8 10.04 -12.96 5.60
CA LYS A 8 8.74 -12.47 6.09
C LYS A 8 8.76 -10.95 6.29
N ASN A 9 9.82 -10.41 6.88
CA ASN A 9 9.98 -8.96 7.07
C ASN A 9 10.02 -8.21 5.73
N LYS A 10 10.73 -8.73 4.72
CA LYS A 10 10.78 -8.12 3.39
C LYS A 10 9.39 -8.04 2.75
N SER A 11 8.62 -9.13 2.82
CA SER A 11 7.26 -9.19 2.27
C SER A 11 6.28 -8.25 2.98
N PHE A 12 6.26 -8.24 4.32
CA PHE A 12 5.40 -7.30 5.06
C PHE A 12 5.86 -5.85 4.91
N GLY A 13 7.17 -5.62 4.82
CA GLY A 13 7.74 -4.32 4.48
C GLY A 13 7.22 -3.79 3.14
N HIS A 14 7.21 -4.65 2.11
CA HIS A 14 6.64 -4.30 0.80
C HIS A 14 5.15 -3.94 0.89
N LEU A 15 4.38 -4.64 1.72
CA LEU A 15 2.98 -4.30 1.96
C LEU A 15 2.80 -2.93 2.65
N ILE A 16 3.70 -2.57 3.56
CA ILE A 16 3.73 -1.24 4.20
C ILE A 16 4.08 -0.15 3.18
N ASP A 17 5.07 -0.40 2.32
CA ASP A 17 5.48 0.55 1.27
C ASP A 17 4.33 0.80 0.29
N SER A 18 3.63 -0.27 -0.11
CA SER A 18 2.43 -0.20 -0.94
C SER A 18 1.30 0.57 -0.24
N ALA A 19 1.05 0.30 1.04
CA ALA A 19 0.08 1.05 1.85
C ALA A 19 0.42 2.55 1.90
N THR A 20 1.70 2.89 2.06
CA THR A 20 2.16 4.28 2.14
C THR A 20 1.91 5.02 0.85
N ASN A 21 2.30 4.44 -0.29
CA ASN A 21 2.11 5.06 -1.59
C ASN A 21 0.62 5.17 -1.95
N ASN A 22 -0.18 4.16 -1.65
CA ASN A 22 -1.63 4.22 -1.88
C ASN A 22 -2.33 5.22 -0.96
N HIS A 23 -1.90 5.36 0.29
CA HIS A 23 -2.42 6.39 1.18
C HIS A 23 -2.20 7.80 0.61
N HIS A 24 -1.02 8.09 0.06
CA HIS A 24 -0.79 9.34 -0.67
C HIS A 24 -1.74 9.50 -1.85
N ARG A 25 -1.96 8.45 -2.65
CA ARG A 25 -2.87 8.48 -3.81
C ARG A 25 -4.30 8.77 -3.39
N PHE A 26 -4.78 8.13 -2.32
CA PHE A 26 -6.13 8.31 -1.80
C PHE A 26 -6.33 9.70 -1.18
N VAL A 27 -5.34 10.24 -0.47
CA VAL A 27 -5.45 11.56 0.17
C VAL A 27 -5.27 12.67 -0.86
N ARG A 28 -4.14 12.69 -1.58
CA ARG A 28 -3.79 13.78 -2.51
C ARG A 28 -4.70 13.80 -3.72
N GLY A 29 -5.16 12.62 -4.19
CA GLY A 29 -6.11 12.53 -5.29
C GLY A 29 -7.46 13.22 -5.01
N GLN A 30 -7.81 13.50 -3.75
CA GLN A 30 -9.06 14.17 -3.40
C GLN A 30 -9.04 15.70 -3.59
N PHE A 31 -7.86 16.30 -3.78
CA PHE A 31 -7.73 17.75 -3.83
C PHE A 31 -6.65 18.28 -4.78
N GLU A 32 -5.69 17.46 -5.21
CA GLU A 32 -4.70 17.85 -6.23
C GLU A 32 -5.22 17.55 -7.64
N THR A 33 -4.82 18.36 -8.61
CA THR A 33 -5.09 18.11 -10.03
C THR A 33 -4.19 16.99 -10.53
N ILE A 34 -4.74 15.78 -10.61
CA ILE A 34 -4.08 14.57 -11.15
C ILE A 34 -2.64 14.41 -10.62
N PRO A 35 -2.46 14.21 -9.30
CA PRO A 35 -1.12 14.08 -8.74
C PRO A 35 -0.40 12.85 -9.30
N THR A 36 0.90 12.97 -9.53
CA THR A 36 1.76 11.84 -9.90
C THR A 36 2.45 11.28 -8.67
N ILE A 37 2.15 10.03 -8.33
CA ILE A 37 2.66 9.31 -7.16
C ILE A 37 3.14 7.91 -7.59
N ALA A 38 4.42 7.86 -7.93
CA ALA A 38 5.14 6.66 -8.34
C ALA A 38 6.24 6.34 -7.32
N TYR A 39 6.65 5.07 -7.26
CA TYR A 39 7.76 4.65 -6.42
C TYR A 39 8.50 3.46 -7.02
N ASN A 40 9.81 3.38 -6.73
CA ASN A 40 10.62 2.20 -7.04
C ASN A 40 10.48 1.20 -5.89
N GLN A 41 9.76 0.10 -6.13
CA GLN A 41 9.45 -0.91 -5.12
C GLN A 41 10.71 -1.51 -4.46
N VAL A 42 11.76 -1.78 -5.24
CA VAL A 42 12.98 -2.42 -4.73
C VAL A 42 13.76 -1.45 -3.86
N GLU A 43 14.07 -0.27 -4.41
CA GLU A 43 14.85 0.75 -3.72
C GLU A 43 14.14 1.21 -2.44
N TRP A 44 12.82 1.41 -2.50
CA TRP A 44 12.05 1.83 -1.34
C TRP A 44 12.10 0.79 -0.22
N ASN A 45 11.94 -0.49 -0.55
CA ASN A 45 11.95 -1.55 0.43
C ASN A 45 13.34 -1.75 1.06
N GLU A 46 14.39 -1.69 0.24
CA GLU A 46 15.78 -1.85 0.69
C GLU A 46 16.22 -0.71 1.62
N ASN A 47 15.82 0.52 1.30
CA ASN A 47 16.16 1.71 2.10
C ASN A 47 15.23 1.94 3.31
N ASN A 48 14.19 1.12 3.50
CA ASN A 48 13.42 1.09 4.75
C ASN A 48 13.99 0.12 5.79
N TYR A 49 14.96 -0.73 5.42
CA TYR A 49 15.67 -1.61 6.36
C TYR A 49 14.74 -2.52 7.20
N TYR A 50 13.64 -2.99 6.63
CA TYR A 50 12.71 -3.89 7.33
C TYR A 50 13.37 -5.19 7.80
N GLN A 51 14.40 -5.66 7.10
CA GLN A 51 15.09 -6.90 7.46
C GLN A 51 15.84 -6.78 8.80
N GLN A 52 16.18 -5.56 9.22
CA GLN A 52 16.88 -5.25 10.46
C GLN A 52 15.91 -5.00 11.64
N MET A 53 14.60 -4.92 11.37
CA MET A 53 13.59 -4.63 12.39
C MET A 53 12.98 -5.89 13.01
N GLN A 54 12.40 -5.74 14.19
CA GLN A 54 11.62 -6.80 14.83
C GLN A 54 10.35 -7.10 14.03
N SER A 55 10.08 -8.38 13.75
CA SER A 55 8.93 -8.78 12.93
C SER A 55 7.58 -8.35 13.54
N SER A 56 7.45 -8.36 14.86
CA SER A 56 6.21 -7.92 15.54
C SER A 56 5.89 -6.47 15.22
N GLN A 57 6.88 -5.57 15.34
CA GLN A 57 6.71 -4.15 15.01
C GLN A 57 6.22 -3.94 13.57
N ILE A 58 6.78 -4.67 12.60
CA ILE A 58 6.38 -4.57 11.20
C ILE A 58 4.92 -5.00 11.01
N ILE A 59 4.54 -6.15 11.59
CA ILE A 59 3.19 -6.70 11.45
C ILE A 59 2.17 -5.79 12.14
N ASP A 60 2.48 -5.29 13.33
CA ASP A 60 1.62 -4.38 14.08
C ASP A 60 1.42 -3.07 13.32
N PHE A 61 2.50 -2.50 12.77
CA PHE A 61 2.44 -1.29 11.96
C PHE A 61 1.60 -1.50 10.70
N TRP A 62 1.85 -2.58 9.95
CA TRP A 62 1.05 -2.93 8.78
C TRP A 62 -0.44 -3.04 9.13
N SER A 63 -0.78 -3.71 10.24
CA SER A 63 -2.17 -3.91 10.67
C SER A 63 -2.85 -2.58 11.03
N ILE A 64 -2.20 -1.75 11.86
CA ILE A 64 -2.74 -0.45 12.28
C ILE A 64 -2.89 0.47 11.08
N TYR A 65 -1.92 0.48 10.17
CA TYR A 65 -1.95 1.38 9.04
C TYR A 65 -3.05 1.04 8.04
N ASN A 66 -3.31 -0.25 7.81
CA ASN A 66 -4.44 -0.69 6.99
C ASN A 66 -5.79 -0.34 7.62
N LYS A 67 -5.91 -0.41 8.96
CA LYS A 67 -7.13 0.08 9.65
C LYS A 67 -7.32 1.58 9.44
N GLN A 68 -6.25 2.37 9.48
CA GLN A 68 -6.29 3.80 9.18
C GLN A 68 -6.76 4.06 7.72
N ILE A 69 -6.23 3.32 6.75
CA ILE A 69 -6.64 3.43 5.34
C ILE A 69 -8.12 3.04 5.17
N LEU A 70 -8.58 2.00 5.87
CA LEU A 70 -9.99 1.59 5.84
C LEU A 70 -10.90 2.71 6.34
N GLU A 71 -10.56 3.37 7.45
CA GLU A 71 -11.33 4.52 7.95
C GLU A 71 -11.28 5.71 7.00
N LEU A 72 -10.14 5.97 6.35
CA LEU A 72 -10.06 7.01 5.30
C LEU A 72 -11.05 6.72 4.17
N ILE A 73 -11.03 5.51 3.60
CA ILE A 73 -11.83 5.17 2.41
C ILE A 73 -13.33 5.28 2.68
N LYS A 74 -13.78 4.92 3.90
CA LYS A 74 -15.18 5.10 4.32
C LYS A 74 -15.65 6.55 4.28
N GLN A 75 -14.73 7.50 4.40
CA GLN A 75 -15.02 8.93 4.48
C GLN A 75 -14.83 9.68 3.16
N ILE A 76 -14.23 9.07 2.14
CA ILE A 76 -14.05 9.73 0.84
C ILE A 76 -15.44 9.94 0.20
N PRO A 77 -15.81 11.18 -0.16
CA PRO A 77 -17.06 11.45 -0.86
C PRO A 77 -17.15 10.67 -2.18
N LYS A 78 -18.33 10.13 -2.50
CA LYS A 78 -18.53 9.23 -3.66
C LYS A 78 -18.08 9.86 -4.97
N GLU A 79 -18.30 11.15 -5.15
CA GLU A 79 -17.91 11.89 -6.35
C GLU A 79 -16.38 11.95 -6.53
N LYS A 80 -15.62 11.98 -5.43
CA LYS A 80 -14.16 12.02 -5.46
C LYS A 80 -13.54 10.68 -5.81
N LEU A 81 -14.28 9.57 -5.68
CA LEU A 81 -13.80 8.25 -6.10
C LEU A 81 -13.48 8.20 -7.60
N ASN A 82 -14.11 9.07 -8.41
CA ASN A 82 -13.84 9.23 -9.84
C ASN A 82 -12.63 10.15 -10.15
N TYR A 83 -12.03 10.79 -9.15
CA TYR A 83 -10.87 11.66 -9.37
C TYR A 83 -9.66 10.82 -9.75
N LYS A 84 -8.79 11.39 -10.58
CA LYS A 84 -7.69 10.67 -11.21
C LYS A 84 -6.36 10.93 -10.52
N VAL A 85 -5.51 9.91 -10.48
CA VAL A 85 -4.15 9.94 -9.95
C VAL A 85 -3.25 9.21 -10.95
N ASN A 86 -2.08 9.77 -11.24
CA ASN A 86 -1.07 9.13 -12.08
C ASN A 86 -0.11 8.33 -11.20
N THR A 87 0.18 7.07 -11.57
CA THR A 87 1.04 6.17 -10.79
C THR A 87 2.46 6.01 -11.38
N GLY A 88 2.83 6.87 -12.32
CA GLY A 88 4.11 6.87 -13.04
C GLY A 88 4.04 6.35 -14.48
N GLY A 89 2.83 6.04 -14.98
CA GLY A 89 2.61 5.56 -16.35
C GLY A 89 1.92 6.59 -17.25
N ASP A 90 1.63 6.18 -18.49
CA ASP A 90 1.01 7.06 -19.50
C ASP A 90 -0.44 7.44 -19.18
N ASN A 91 -1.12 6.61 -18.38
CA ASN A 91 -2.53 6.80 -18.02
C ASN A 91 -2.70 7.04 -16.51
N SER A 92 -3.62 7.93 -16.18
CA SER A 92 -4.08 8.14 -14.80
C SER A 92 -5.29 7.25 -14.47
N LEU A 93 -5.35 6.75 -13.24
CA LEU A 93 -6.37 5.83 -12.73
C LEU A 93 -7.27 6.54 -11.72
N THR A 94 -8.52 6.07 -11.56
CA THR A 94 -9.42 6.63 -10.55
C THR A 94 -9.04 6.19 -9.14
N ILE A 95 -9.40 6.97 -8.12
CA ILE A 95 -9.22 6.56 -6.72
C ILE A 95 -9.94 5.23 -6.44
N GLU A 96 -11.14 5.03 -6.98
CA GLU A 96 -11.87 3.76 -6.86
C GLU A 96 -11.07 2.57 -7.40
N PHE A 97 -10.55 2.69 -8.61
CA PHE A 97 -9.75 1.64 -9.24
C PHE A 97 -8.52 1.32 -8.37
N LEU A 98 -7.80 2.36 -7.93
CA LEU A 98 -6.60 2.20 -7.11
C LEU A 98 -6.90 1.53 -5.76
N PHE A 99 -8.06 1.79 -5.17
CA PHE A 99 -8.45 1.13 -3.92
C PHE A 99 -8.74 -0.36 -4.13
N ASN A 100 -9.52 -0.71 -5.17
CA ASN A 100 -9.83 -2.10 -5.47
C ASN A 100 -8.56 -2.90 -5.81
N ASP A 101 -7.70 -2.35 -6.66
CA ASP A 101 -6.40 -2.93 -7.02
C ASP A 101 -5.50 -3.10 -5.77
N TYR A 102 -5.49 -2.10 -4.88
CA TYR A 102 -4.74 -2.20 -3.62
C TYR A 102 -5.21 -3.36 -2.75
N VAL A 103 -6.52 -3.58 -2.60
CA VAL A 103 -7.06 -4.70 -1.80
C VAL A 103 -6.71 -6.05 -2.42
N GLU A 104 -6.85 -6.20 -3.74
CA GLU A 104 -6.45 -7.42 -4.45
C GLU A 104 -4.96 -7.70 -4.32
N HIS A 105 -4.13 -6.66 -4.43
CA HIS A 105 -2.68 -6.74 -4.26
C HIS A 105 -2.27 -7.17 -2.84
N LEU A 106 -2.93 -6.62 -1.81
CA LEU A 106 -2.72 -7.04 -0.42
C LEU A 106 -3.01 -8.54 -0.26
N GLU A 107 -4.18 -8.98 -0.72
CA GLU A 107 -4.63 -10.37 -0.62
C GLU A 107 -3.68 -11.34 -1.33
N HIS A 108 -3.25 -10.99 -2.55
CA HIS A 108 -2.29 -11.77 -3.33
C HIS A 108 -0.99 -12.02 -2.56
N HIS A 109 -0.42 -10.97 -1.98
CA HIS A 109 0.83 -11.08 -1.22
C HIS A 109 0.64 -11.72 0.16
N LEU A 110 -0.49 -11.51 0.84
CA LEU A 110 -0.77 -12.20 2.09
C LEU A 110 -0.79 -13.72 1.89
N LYS A 111 -1.44 -14.21 0.84
CA LYS A 111 -1.46 -15.65 0.49
C LYS A 111 -0.08 -16.26 0.25
N GLN A 112 0.93 -15.44 -0.08
CA GLN A 112 2.31 -15.91 -0.24
C GLN A 112 3.04 -16.07 1.10
N VAL A 113 2.56 -15.41 2.15
CA VAL A 113 3.26 -15.30 3.45
C VAL A 113 2.52 -16.03 4.57
N VAL A 114 1.19 -16.16 4.46
CA VAL A 114 0.33 -16.85 5.42
C VAL A 114 -0.52 -17.90 4.71
N SER A 115 -0.75 -19.02 5.40
CA SER A 115 -1.71 -20.05 4.98
C SER A 115 -2.95 -19.95 5.88
N TYR A 116 -4.12 -19.79 5.28
CA TYR A 116 -5.42 -19.89 5.93
C TYR A 116 -6.40 -20.63 5.03
#